data_AF-A0A9W8JN83-F1
#
_entry.id   AF-A0A9W8JN83-F1
#
_cell.length_a   1.000
_cell.length_b   1.000
_cell.length_c   1.000
_cell.angle_alpha   90.00
_cell.angle_beta   90.00
_cell.angle_gamma   90.00
#
_symmetry.space_group_name_H-M   'P 1'
#
loop_
_entity.id
_entity.type
_entity.pdbx_description
1 polymer ?
#
loop_
_entity_poly.entity_id
_entity_poly.type
_entity_poly.pdbx_seq_one_letter_code
_entity_poly.pdbx_strand_id
1 'polypeptide(L)'
;MATNPPPPSERASDIIEKLPSSPSLVTKTGTALLGVGAAAAAISQELYVVNEESIILIASIIVFTYIGKVMREPYVQWAEGHVQRIKKILNDARSEHTGAVKERIESVGQMKDVVSITEALFALSKETAKLESETFVQQQKVTVASEVKAVLDSWVRYEQSLKEAQQADLTKSVIDKVLLSLQDEKTQKDILTSAVAEVEQLVKSKAI
;
A
#
# COMPACT_ATOMS: atom_id res chain seq x y z
N MET A 1 -38.11 -25.69 41.81
CA MET A 1 -37.50 -26.64 42.77
C MET A 1 -37.69 -26.06 44.16
N ALA A 2 -38.24 -26.84 45.08
CA ALA A 2 -38.55 -26.39 46.44
C ALA A 2 -37.27 -25.87 47.12
N THR A 3 -37.22 -24.57 47.41
CA THR A 3 -36.19 -23.98 48.24
C THR A 3 -36.49 -24.35 49.68
N ASN A 4 -36.08 -25.56 50.10
CA ASN A 4 -35.94 -25.81 51.53
C ASN A 4 -34.97 -24.76 52.07
N PRO A 5 -35.34 -23.98 53.10
CA PRO A 5 -34.39 -23.08 53.74
C PRO A 5 -33.17 -23.92 54.17
N PRO A 6 -31.92 -23.45 53.93
CA PRO A 6 -30.74 -24.21 54.33
C PRO A 6 -30.85 -24.60 55.81
N PRO A 7 -30.35 -25.79 56.18
CA PRO A 7 -30.45 -26.29 57.54
C PRO A 7 -29.95 -25.23 58.52
N PRO A 8 -30.59 -25.11 59.71
CA PRO A 8 -30.32 -24.02 60.64
C PRO A 8 -28.84 -23.93 61.06
N SER A 9 -28.13 -25.06 61.03
CA SER A 9 -26.68 -25.13 61.25
C SER A 9 -25.86 -24.37 60.20
N GLU A 10 -26.21 -24.47 58.92
CA GLU A 10 -25.49 -23.77 57.84
C GLU A 10 -25.76 -22.27 57.89
N ARG A 11 -26.99 -21.86 58.16
CA ARG A 11 -27.33 -20.43 58.35
C ARG A 11 -26.62 -19.81 59.55
N ALA A 12 -26.47 -20.56 60.64
CA ALA A 12 -25.74 -20.12 61.82
C ALA A 12 -24.25 -19.93 61.50
N SER A 13 -23.65 -20.87 60.76
CA SER A 13 -22.27 -20.75 60.27
C SER A 13 -22.08 -19.52 59.39
N ASP A 14 -22.97 -19.25 58.44
CA ASP A 14 -22.91 -18.06 57.58
C ASP A 14 -22.94 -16.74 58.37
N ILE A 15 -23.69 -16.70 59.47
CA ILE A 15 -23.79 -15.53 60.34
C ILE A 15 -22.48 -15.36 61.13
N ILE A 16 -21.94 -16.44 61.68
CA ILE A 16 -20.67 -16.44 62.41
C ILE A 16 -19.52 -16.02 61.48
N GLU A 17 -19.54 -16.46 60.23
CA GLU A 17 -18.54 -16.11 59.21
C GLU A 17 -18.55 -14.62 58.87
N LYS A 18 -19.72 -13.97 58.88
CA LYS A 18 -19.87 -12.53 58.63
C LYS A 18 -19.44 -11.64 59.81
N LEU A 19 -19.21 -12.22 61.00
CA LEU A 19 -18.73 -11.44 62.14
C LEU A 19 -17.28 -10.97 61.91
N PRO A 20 -16.95 -9.73 62.31
CA PRO A 20 -15.61 -9.21 62.18
C PRO A 20 -14.63 -10.05 62.99
N SER A 21 -13.49 -10.37 62.38
CA SER A 21 -12.38 -11.05 63.04
C SER A 21 -11.09 -10.35 62.65
N SER A 22 -10.30 -9.95 63.63
CA SER A 22 -8.92 -9.47 63.39
C SER A 22 -7.95 -10.58 63.81
N PRO A 23 -6.90 -10.86 63.00
CA PRO A 23 -6.04 -12.03 63.19
C PRO A 23 -5.27 -12.07 64.52
N SER A 24 -5.23 -10.99 65.30
CA SER A 24 -4.44 -10.88 66.52
C SER A 24 -5.20 -10.49 67.79
N LEU A 25 -6.50 -10.15 67.73
CA LEU A 25 -7.21 -9.57 68.89
C LEU A 25 -8.55 -10.21 69.22
N VAL A 26 -9.35 -10.65 68.23
CA VAL A 26 -10.67 -11.23 68.52
C VAL A 26 -11.04 -12.33 67.52
N THR A 27 -11.36 -13.52 68.04
CA THR A 27 -11.89 -14.65 67.28
C THR A 27 -13.38 -14.45 66.95
N LYS A 28 -13.90 -15.10 65.89
CA LYS A 28 -15.32 -15.00 65.50
C LYS A 28 -16.28 -15.48 66.60
N THR A 29 -15.89 -16.50 67.34
CA THR A 29 -16.61 -16.96 68.54
C THR A 29 -16.43 -16.00 69.71
N GLY A 30 -15.24 -15.41 69.83
CA GLY A 30 -14.94 -14.37 70.81
C GLY A 30 -15.80 -13.12 70.63
N THR A 31 -15.99 -12.61 69.41
CA THR A 31 -16.85 -11.44 69.15
C THR A 31 -18.31 -11.72 69.46
N ALA A 32 -18.81 -12.91 69.12
CA ALA A 32 -20.18 -13.31 69.45
C ALA A 32 -20.39 -13.41 70.96
N LEU A 33 -19.48 -14.10 71.68
CA LEU A 33 -19.57 -14.26 73.13
C LEU A 33 -19.37 -12.94 73.88
N LEU A 34 -18.44 -12.10 73.43
CA LEU A 34 -18.24 -10.77 74.00
C LEU A 34 -19.44 -9.86 73.74
N GLY A 35 -20.04 -9.89 72.56
CA GLY A 35 -21.23 -9.11 72.23
C GLY A 35 -22.43 -9.50 73.09
N VAL A 36 -22.70 -10.81 73.20
CA VAL A 36 -23.80 -11.34 74.04
C VAL A 36 -23.52 -11.11 75.52
N GLY A 37 -22.29 -11.35 75.97
CA GLY A 37 -21.87 -11.15 77.36
C GLY A 37 -21.93 -9.70 77.79
N ALA A 38 -21.48 -8.77 76.93
CA ALA A 38 -21.57 -7.33 77.18
C ALA A 38 -23.03 -6.87 77.21
N ALA A 39 -23.88 -7.35 76.31
CA ALA A 39 -25.31 -7.03 76.32
C ALA A 39 -25.99 -7.56 77.59
N ALA A 40 -25.71 -8.80 77.99
CA ALA A 40 -26.24 -9.40 79.20
C ALA A 40 -25.76 -8.66 80.46
N ALA A 41 -24.49 -8.26 80.51
CA ALA A 41 -23.94 -7.46 81.60
C ALA A 41 -24.56 -6.06 81.66
N ALA A 42 -24.77 -5.40 80.51
CA ALA A 42 -25.38 -4.08 80.44
C ALA A 42 -26.85 -4.10 80.93
N ILE A 43 -27.60 -5.17 80.65
CA ILE A 43 -28.95 -5.35 81.16
C ILE A 43 -28.91 -5.72 82.65
N SER A 44 -28.05 -6.66 83.05
CA SER A 44 -27.97 -7.16 84.43
C SER A 44 -27.46 -6.12 85.42
N GLN A 45 -26.64 -5.16 84.98
CA GLN A 45 -26.13 -4.06 85.80
C GLN A 45 -26.96 -2.78 85.66
N GLU A 46 -28.10 -2.83 84.95
CA GLU A 46 -28.94 -1.66 84.63
C GLU A 46 -28.18 -0.51 83.95
N LEU A 47 -27.04 -0.81 83.31
CA LEU A 47 -26.25 0.17 82.55
C LEU A 47 -27.07 0.72 81.37
N TYR A 48 -28.01 -0.07 80.85
CA TYR A 48 -29.03 0.37 79.92
C TYR A 48 -30.43 0.25 80.56
N VAL A 49 -31.02 1.39 80.89
CA VAL A 49 -32.39 1.47 81.41
C VAL A 49 -33.34 1.69 80.25
N VAL A 50 -34.33 0.80 80.10
CA VAL A 50 -35.37 0.93 79.08
C VAL A 50 -36.27 2.11 79.45
N ASN A 51 -36.18 3.17 78.66
CA ASN A 51 -37.02 4.37 78.80
C ASN A 51 -37.84 4.60 77.52
N GLU A 52 -38.68 5.63 77.52
CA GLU A 52 -39.43 6.06 76.34
C GLU A 52 -38.53 6.32 75.12
N GLU A 53 -37.32 6.83 75.34
CA GLU A 53 -36.32 7.06 74.28
C GLU A 53 -35.82 5.75 73.62
N SER A 54 -35.91 4.60 74.30
CA SER A 54 -35.56 3.29 73.73
C SER A 54 -36.47 2.92 72.56
N ILE A 55 -37.75 3.31 72.60
CA ILE A 55 -38.72 3.08 71.52
C ILE A 55 -38.35 3.95 70.31
N ILE A 56 -37.98 5.22 70.54
CA ILE A 56 -37.53 6.14 69.50
C ILE A 56 -36.25 5.63 68.84
N LEU A 57 -35.31 5.10 69.64
CA LEU A 57 -34.06 4.53 69.14
C LEU A 57 -34.31 3.30 68.25
N ILE A 58 -35.17 2.37 68.68
CA ILE A 58 -35.52 1.18 67.87
C ILE A 58 -36.24 1.59 66.58
N ALA A 59 -37.21 2.51 66.65
CA ALA A 59 -37.91 3.02 65.48
C ALA A 59 -36.93 3.72 64.51
N SER A 60 -35.99 4.49 65.03
CA SER A 60 -34.95 5.15 64.23
C SER A 60 -34.04 4.14 63.53
N ILE A 61 -33.61 3.08 64.22
CA ILE A 61 -32.80 2.00 63.61
C ILE A 61 -33.59 1.32 62.47
N ILE A 62 -34.87 1.04 62.66
CA ILE A 62 -35.71 0.44 61.61
C ILE A 62 -35.81 1.36 60.39
N VAL A 63 -36.05 2.66 60.61
CA VAL A 63 -36.15 3.65 59.53
C VAL A 63 -34.81 3.79 58.80
N PHE A 64 -33.69 3.96 59.51
CA PHE A 64 -32.37 4.11 58.90
C PHE A 64 -31.93 2.84 58.15
N THR A 65 -32.22 1.66 58.68
CA THR A 65 -31.90 0.40 57.97
C THR A 65 -32.75 0.23 56.72
N TYR A 66 -34.03 0.63 56.76
CA TYR A 66 -34.89 0.62 55.59
C TYR A 66 -34.43 1.64 54.52
N ILE A 67 -34.15 2.89 54.92
CA ILE A 67 -33.60 3.92 54.03
C ILE A 67 -32.27 3.45 53.43
N GLY A 68 -31.39 2.86 54.24
CA GLY A 68 -30.12 2.32 53.77
C GLY A 68 -30.29 1.24 52.71
N LYS A 69 -31.30 0.36 52.84
CA LYS A 69 -31.61 -0.64 51.81
C LYS A 69 -32.15 -0.01 50.53
N VAL A 70 -33.09 0.93 50.64
CA VAL A 70 -33.75 1.56 49.48
C VAL A 70 -32.80 2.51 48.72
N MET A 71 -31.97 3.26 49.42
CA MET A 71 -31.08 4.28 48.83
C MET A 71 -29.78 3.69 48.27
N ARG A 72 -29.39 2.47 48.67
CA ARG A 72 -28.11 1.88 48.27
C ARG A 72 -28.01 1.68 46.76
N GLU A 73 -29.00 1.04 46.16
CA GLU A 73 -28.99 0.76 44.71
C GLU A 73 -28.97 2.03 43.85
N PRO A 74 -29.87 3.03 44.04
CA PRO A 74 -29.84 4.24 43.25
C PRO A 74 -28.55 5.05 43.46
N TYR A 75 -28.00 5.06 44.68
CA TYR A 75 -26.73 5.73 44.94
C TYR A 75 -25.56 5.05 44.22
N VAL A 76 -25.48 3.72 44.25
CA VAL A 76 -24.45 2.96 43.54
C VAL A 76 -24.54 3.18 42.03
N GLN A 77 -25.76 3.12 41.46
CA GLN A 77 -25.97 3.38 40.04
C GLN A 77 -25.59 4.81 39.64
N TRP A 78 -25.93 5.79 40.47
CA TRP A 78 -25.56 7.19 40.25
C TRP A 78 -24.04 7.38 40.30
N ALA A 79 -23.38 6.81 41.32
CA ALA A 79 -21.93 6.91 41.49
C ALA A 79 -21.19 6.23 40.33
N GLU A 80 -21.60 5.02 39.96
CA GLU A 80 -21.00 4.29 38.83
C GLU A 80 -21.22 5.03 37.51
N GLY A 81 -22.42 5.58 37.27
CA GLY A 81 -22.70 6.39 36.08
C GLY A 81 -21.84 7.65 36.00
N HIS A 82 -21.56 8.30 37.13
CA HIS A 82 -20.66 9.46 37.16
C HIS A 82 -19.21 9.06 36.86
N VAL A 83 -18.73 7.97 37.47
CA VAL A 83 -17.39 7.43 37.21
C VAL A 83 -17.23 7.01 35.75
N GLN A 84 -18.23 6.34 35.17
CA GLN A 84 -18.20 5.91 33.77
C GLN A 84 -18.22 7.10 32.81
N ARG A 85 -18.99 8.15 33.09
CA ARG A 85 -19.00 9.38 32.29
C ARG A 85 -17.60 10.03 32.26
N ILE A 86 -16.97 10.18 33.42
CA ILE A 86 -15.63 10.76 33.51
C ILE A 86 -14.61 9.89 32.78
N LYS A 87 -14.63 8.58 33.01
CA LYS A 87 -13.73 7.63 32.32
C LYS A 87 -13.92 7.70 30.80
N LYS A 88 -15.17 7.77 30.33
CA LYS A 88 -15.48 7.89 28.91
C LYS A 88 -14.91 9.18 28.31
N ILE A 89 -15.18 10.33 28.92
CA ILE A 89 -14.65 11.63 28.45
C ILE A 89 -13.12 11.60 28.39
N LEU A 90 -12.46 11.03 29.41
CA LEU A 90 -11.00 10.95 29.44
C LEU A 90 -10.43 10.04 28.34
N ASN A 91 -11.08 8.89 28.09
CA ASN A 91 -10.67 7.97 27.04
C ASN A 91 -10.93 8.54 25.64
N ASP A 92 -12.10 9.17 25.43
CA ASP A 92 -12.47 9.83 24.19
C ASP A 92 -11.48 10.97 23.88
N ALA A 93 -11.18 11.83 24.86
CA ALA A 93 -10.20 12.91 24.70
C ALA A 93 -8.79 12.39 24.39
N ARG A 94 -8.36 11.28 25.00
CA ARG A 94 -7.07 10.64 24.65
C ARG A 94 -7.09 10.10 23.22
N SER A 95 -8.18 9.45 22.81
CA SER A 95 -8.32 8.92 21.46
C SER A 95 -8.35 10.04 20.41
N GLU A 96 -9.10 11.11 20.67
CA GLU A 96 -9.20 12.27 19.80
C GLU A 96 -7.85 12.99 19.67
N HIS A 97 -7.17 13.22 20.80
CA HIS A 97 -5.85 13.86 20.78
C HIS A 97 -4.80 13.01 20.05
N THR A 98 -4.78 11.69 20.27
CA THR A 98 -3.87 10.80 19.52
C THR A 98 -4.20 10.74 18.03
N GLY A 99 -5.48 10.79 17.67
CA GLY A 99 -5.95 10.93 16.28
C GLY A 99 -5.46 12.22 15.63
N ALA A 100 -5.70 13.37 16.27
CA ALA A 100 -5.30 14.68 15.77
C ALA A 100 -3.76 14.82 15.63
N VAL A 101 -2.99 14.28 16.59
CA VAL A 101 -1.53 14.25 16.49
C VAL A 101 -1.08 13.38 15.33
N LYS A 102 -1.72 12.21 15.12
CA LYS A 102 -1.39 11.33 14.00
C LYS A 102 -1.67 11.98 12.64
N GLU A 103 -2.82 12.62 12.49
CA GLU A 103 -3.16 13.38 11.28
C GLU A 103 -2.17 14.52 11.01
N ARG A 104 -1.76 15.22 12.08
CA ARG A 104 -0.74 16.28 11.96
C ARG A 104 0.62 15.72 11.54
N ILE A 105 1.02 14.57 12.08
CA ILE A 105 2.25 13.88 11.68
C ILE A 105 2.19 13.46 10.21
N GLU A 106 1.06 12.95 9.74
CA GLU A 106 0.88 12.57 8.33
C GLU A 106 0.98 13.78 7.40
N SER A 107 0.31 14.88 7.74
CA SER A 107 0.39 16.14 6.99
C SER A 107 1.83 16.70 6.94
N VAL A 108 2.54 16.69 8.07
CA VAL A 108 3.95 17.11 8.10
C VAL A 108 4.86 16.11 7.37
N GLY A 109 4.53 14.83 7.40
CA GLY A 109 5.23 13.78 6.65
C GLY A 109 5.21 14.04 5.14
N GLN A 110 4.07 14.48 4.59
CA GLN A 110 3.97 14.88 3.17
C GLN A 110 4.85 16.10 2.84
N MET A 111 5.00 17.03 3.78
CA MET A 111 5.85 18.22 3.60
C MET A 111 7.36 17.89 3.60
N LYS A 112 7.76 16.76 4.19
CA LYS A 112 9.17 16.32 4.24
C LYS A 112 9.76 16.10 2.83
N ASP A 113 8.94 15.60 1.91
CA ASP A 113 9.39 15.22 0.56
C ASP A 113 9.29 16.37 -0.46
N VAL A 114 8.78 17.54 -0.07
CA VAL A 114 8.61 18.67 -1.00
C VAL A 114 9.98 19.22 -1.46
N VAL A 115 10.99 19.19 -0.59
CA VAL A 115 12.35 19.66 -0.94
C VAL A 115 12.97 18.76 -2.01
N SER A 116 12.92 17.44 -1.84
CA SER A 116 13.47 16.49 -2.81
C SER A 116 12.71 16.51 -4.13
N ILE A 117 11.37 16.64 -4.09
CA ILE A 117 10.55 16.80 -5.31
C ILE A 117 10.92 18.08 -6.04
N THR A 118 11.15 19.18 -5.33
CA THR A 118 11.51 20.46 -5.95
C THR A 118 12.90 20.38 -6.59
N GLU A 119 13.89 19.80 -5.91
CA GLU A 119 15.21 19.56 -6.47
C GLU A 119 15.14 18.65 -7.71
N ALA A 120 14.36 17.58 -7.65
CA ALA A 120 14.14 16.69 -8.78
C ALA A 120 13.46 17.41 -9.97
N LEU A 121 12.50 18.30 -9.71
CA LEU A 121 11.83 19.08 -10.75
C LEU A 121 12.81 20.06 -11.44
N PHE A 122 13.69 20.70 -10.68
CA PHE A 122 14.74 21.56 -11.25
C PHE A 122 15.78 20.75 -12.02
N ALA A 123 16.19 19.59 -11.51
CA ALA A 123 17.11 18.69 -12.21
C ALA A 123 16.50 18.20 -13.53
N LEU A 124 15.24 17.77 -13.51
CA LEU A 124 14.49 17.34 -14.69
C LEU A 124 14.38 18.46 -15.72
N SER A 125 14.07 19.68 -15.30
CA SER A 125 14.01 20.84 -16.20
C SER A 125 15.37 21.13 -16.87
N LYS A 126 16.46 21.06 -16.10
CA LYS A 126 17.82 21.25 -16.62
C LYS A 126 18.25 20.15 -17.59
N GLU A 127 17.92 18.90 -17.27
CA GLU A 127 18.21 17.74 -18.12
C GLU A 127 17.39 17.81 -19.42
N THR A 128 16.12 18.19 -19.34
CA THR A 128 15.25 18.38 -20.51
C THR A 128 15.81 19.42 -21.45
N ALA A 129 16.19 20.61 -20.95
CA ALA A 129 16.78 21.66 -21.78
C ALA A 129 18.11 21.22 -22.44
N LYS A 130 18.91 20.41 -21.75
CA LYS A 130 20.15 19.85 -22.31
C LYS A 130 19.85 18.84 -23.42
N LEU A 131 18.92 17.91 -23.17
CA LEU A 131 18.52 16.89 -24.15
C LEU A 131 17.86 17.50 -25.39
N GLU A 132 17.04 18.54 -25.23
CA GLU A 132 16.46 19.28 -26.35
C GLU A 132 17.53 19.93 -27.23
N SER A 133 18.53 20.57 -26.61
CA SER A 133 19.66 21.17 -27.34
C SER A 133 20.50 20.13 -28.08
N GLU A 134 20.85 19.02 -27.41
CA GLU A 134 21.61 17.92 -28.04
C GLU A 134 20.82 17.27 -29.19
N THR A 135 19.52 17.07 -29.00
CA THR A 135 18.62 16.54 -30.03
C THR A 135 18.53 17.48 -31.22
N PHE A 136 18.42 18.79 -30.98
CA PHE A 136 18.36 19.79 -32.05
C PHE A 136 19.64 19.81 -32.88
N VAL A 137 20.81 19.79 -32.24
CA VAL A 137 22.11 19.72 -32.94
C VAL A 137 22.24 18.42 -33.74
N GLN A 138 21.83 17.30 -33.16
CA GLN A 138 21.90 16.01 -33.85
C GLN A 138 20.94 15.98 -35.05
N GLN A 139 19.73 16.53 -34.91
CA GLN A 139 18.76 16.65 -36.00
C GLN A 139 19.33 17.50 -37.14
N GLN A 140 19.96 18.64 -36.83
CA GLN A 140 20.62 19.48 -37.85
C GLN A 140 21.72 18.72 -38.61
N LYS A 141 22.57 17.96 -37.89
CA LYS A 141 23.60 17.13 -38.52
C LYS A 141 23.02 16.07 -39.44
N VAL A 142 21.94 15.41 -39.03
CA VAL A 142 21.25 14.39 -39.83
C VAL A 142 20.61 15.02 -41.07
N THR A 143 19.96 16.18 -40.93
CA THR A 143 19.38 16.90 -42.06
C THR A 143 20.46 17.25 -43.10
N VAL A 144 21.57 17.86 -42.68
CA VAL A 144 22.67 18.20 -43.60
C VAL A 144 23.26 16.95 -44.25
N ALA A 145 23.50 15.89 -43.47
CA ALA A 145 24.00 14.63 -44.02
C ALA A 145 23.03 14.01 -45.03
N SER A 146 21.72 14.12 -44.80
CA SER A 146 20.69 13.62 -45.73
C SER A 146 20.62 14.44 -47.02
N GLU A 147 20.77 15.77 -46.95
CA GLU A 147 20.81 16.65 -48.11
C GLU A 147 22.06 16.36 -48.97
N VAL A 148 23.23 16.24 -48.33
CA VAL A 148 24.48 15.89 -49.03
C VAL A 148 24.37 14.51 -49.68
N LYS A 149 23.80 13.53 -48.99
CA LYS A 149 23.54 12.20 -49.55
C LYS A 149 22.59 12.29 -50.75
N ALA A 150 21.49 13.04 -50.65
CA ALA A 150 20.53 13.19 -51.75
C ALA A 150 21.18 13.82 -53.00
N VAL A 151 22.05 14.82 -52.80
CA VAL A 151 22.86 15.38 -53.89
C VAL A 151 23.77 14.31 -54.47
N LEU A 152 24.54 13.58 -53.66
CA LEU A 152 25.43 12.52 -54.14
C LEU A 152 24.69 11.41 -54.90
N ASP A 153 23.55 10.95 -54.38
CA ASP A 153 22.70 9.95 -55.02
C ASP A 153 22.18 10.47 -56.37
N SER A 154 21.88 11.77 -56.49
CA SER A 154 21.48 12.38 -57.77
C SER A 154 22.63 12.40 -58.80
N TRP A 155 23.87 12.65 -58.35
CA TRP A 155 25.06 12.56 -59.21
C TRP A 155 25.33 11.14 -59.67
N VAL A 156 25.24 10.15 -58.77
CA VAL A 156 25.42 8.74 -59.10
C VAL A 156 24.36 8.28 -60.10
N ARG A 157 23.09 8.68 -59.90
CA ARG A 157 22.01 8.38 -60.86
C ARG A 157 22.24 9.02 -62.22
N TYR A 158 22.72 10.27 -62.26
CA TYR A 158 23.09 10.94 -63.51
C TYR A 158 24.23 10.21 -64.22
N GLU A 159 25.28 9.81 -63.49
CA GLU A 159 26.41 9.05 -64.04
C GLU A 159 25.98 7.69 -64.59
N GLN A 160 25.12 6.95 -63.87
CA GLN A 160 24.55 5.69 -64.34
C GLN A 160 23.75 5.88 -65.63
N SER A 161 22.89 6.91 -65.69
CA SER A 161 22.13 7.24 -66.90
C SER A 161 23.02 7.61 -68.09
N LEU A 162 24.12 8.34 -67.87
CA LEU A 162 25.09 8.64 -68.92
C LEU A 162 25.82 7.39 -69.40
N LYS A 163 26.25 6.52 -68.48
CA LYS A 163 26.91 5.25 -68.84
C LYS A 163 25.96 4.34 -69.63
N GLU A 164 24.71 4.22 -69.22
CA GLU A 164 23.68 3.46 -69.94
C GLU A 164 23.43 4.05 -71.33
N ALA A 165 23.34 5.38 -71.47
CA ALA A 165 23.17 6.04 -72.76
C ALA A 165 24.39 5.82 -73.68
N GLN A 166 25.62 5.93 -73.16
CA GLN A 166 26.85 5.67 -73.89
C GLN A 166 26.94 4.19 -74.31
N GLN A 167 26.60 3.26 -73.43
CA GLN A 167 26.57 1.83 -73.76
C GLN A 167 25.52 1.54 -74.84
N ALA A 168 24.34 2.15 -74.77
CA ALA A 168 23.31 1.99 -75.80
C ALA A 168 23.78 2.53 -77.16
N ASP A 169 24.46 3.68 -77.19
CA ASP A 169 24.98 4.30 -78.42
C ASP A 169 26.16 3.50 -79.01
N LEU A 170 27.09 3.06 -78.16
CA LEU A 170 28.18 2.15 -78.55
C LEU A 170 27.63 0.82 -79.08
N THR A 171 26.62 0.25 -78.43
CA THR A 171 25.98 -1.00 -78.87
C THR A 171 25.34 -0.83 -80.23
N LYS A 172 24.62 0.27 -80.48
CA LYS A 172 24.08 0.60 -81.80
C LYS A 172 25.18 0.74 -82.85
N SER A 173 26.23 1.51 -82.56
CA SER A 173 27.35 1.71 -83.50
C SER A 173 28.08 0.40 -83.84
N VAL A 174 28.29 -0.48 -82.85
CA VAL A 174 28.90 -1.79 -83.06
C VAL A 174 27.97 -2.69 -83.88
N ILE A 175 26.68 -2.75 -83.56
CA ILE A 175 25.69 -3.51 -84.34
C ILE A 175 25.67 -3.02 -85.80
N ASP A 176 25.60 -1.72 -86.03
CA ASP A 176 25.60 -1.13 -87.38
C ASP A 176 26.88 -1.45 -88.14
N LYS A 177 28.06 -1.33 -87.49
CA LYS A 177 29.35 -1.71 -88.11
C LYS A 177 29.44 -3.20 -88.43
N VAL A 178 28.91 -4.07 -87.56
CA VAL A 178 28.87 -5.53 -87.81
C VAL A 178 27.93 -5.84 -88.97
N LEU A 179 26.73 -5.24 -89.00
CA LEU A 179 25.79 -5.40 -90.11
C LEU A 179 26.38 -4.92 -91.45
N LEU A 180 27.10 -3.79 -91.46
CA LEU A 180 27.82 -3.31 -92.66
C LEU A 180 28.97 -4.25 -93.06
N SER A 181 29.75 -4.76 -92.10
CA SER A 181 30.83 -5.72 -92.35
C SER A 181 30.31 -7.07 -92.89
N LEU A 182 29.12 -7.50 -92.46
CA LEU A 182 28.46 -8.71 -93.00
C LEU A 182 27.95 -8.53 -94.43
N GLN A 183 27.73 -7.29 -94.89
CA GLN A 183 27.38 -7.00 -96.28
C GLN A 183 28.60 -7.01 -97.22
N ASP A 184 29.81 -6.98 -96.68
CA ASP A 184 31.04 -6.96 -97.48
C ASP A 184 31.36 -8.35 -98.06
N GLU A 185 31.69 -8.40 -99.36
CA GLU A 185 31.73 -9.65 -100.14
C GLU A 185 32.89 -10.56 -99.71
N LYS A 186 33.96 -9.96 -99.17
CA LYS A 186 35.13 -10.68 -98.65
C LYS A 186 34.79 -11.46 -97.38
N THR A 187 34.10 -10.83 -96.44
CA THR A 187 33.67 -11.44 -95.17
C THR A 187 32.62 -12.53 -95.42
N GLN A 188 31.71 -12.35 -96.38
CA GLN A 188 30.77 -13.42 -96.77
C GLN A 188 31.49 -14.65 -97.31
N LYS A 189 32.52 -14.47 -98.16
CA LYS A 189 33.34 -15.58 -98.68
C LYS A 189 34.13 -16.26 -97.56
N ASP A 190 34.71 -15.51 -96.65
CA ASP A 190 35.46 -16.06 -95.50
C ASP A 190 34.54 -16.81 -94.53
N ILE A 191 33.32 -16.32 -94.28
CA ILE A 191 32.29 -17.01 -93.48
C ILE A 191 31.84 -18.30 -94.16
N LEU A 192 31.56 -18.28 -95.47
CA LEU A 192 31.20 -19.48 -96.23
C LEU A 192 32.31 -20.53 -96.19
N THR A 193 33.57 -20.09 -96.35
CA THR A 193 34.73 -20.98 -96.29
C THR A 193 34.93 -21.58 -94.89
N SER A 194 34.73 -20.76 -93.84
CA SER A 194 34.80 -21.21 -92.45
C SER A 194 33.64 -22.14 -92.07
N ALA A 195 32.42 -21.87 -92.53
CA ALA A 195 31.26 -22.75 -92.34
C ALA A 195 31.44 -24.09 -93.05
N VAL A 196 32.02 -24.10 -94.27
CA VAL A 196 32.40 -25.35 -94.95
C VAL A 196 33.47 -26.10 -94.15
N ALA A 197 34.48 -25.41 -93.62
CA ALA A 197 35.51 -26.03 -92.78
C ALA A 197 34.94 -26.59 -91.45
N GLU A 198 34.01 -25.89 -90.79
CA GLU A 198 33.33 -26.37 -89.58
C GLU A 198 32.42 -27.57 -89.87
N VAL A 199 31.69 -27.56 -90.99
CA VAL A 199 30.90 -28.72 -91.43
C VAL A 199 31.82 -29.90 -91.75
N GLU A 200 32.93 -29.68 -92.44
CA GLU A 200 33.93 -30.72 -92.66
C GLU A 200 34.53 -31.26 -91.36
N GLN A 201 34.71 -30.42 -90.34
CA GLN A 201 35.21 -30.82 -89.03
C GLN A 201 34.15 -31.55 -88.20
N LEU A 202 32.87 -31.16 -88.27
CA LEU A 202 31.74 -31.88 -87.65
C LEU A 202 31.54 -33.27 -88.28
N VAL A 203 31.69 -33.36 -89.60
CA VAL A 203 31.65 -34.63 -90.35
C VAL A 203 32.86 -35.51 -90.00
N LYS A 204 34.05 -34.92 -89.81
CA LYS A 204 35.27 -35.64 -89.36
C LYS A 204 35.23 -36.05 -87.88
N SER A 205 34.51 -35.31 -87.03
CA SER A 205 34.44 -35.55 -85.58
C SER A 205 33.26 -36.41 -85.12
N LYS A 206 32.38 -36.86 -86.04
CA LYS A 206 31.29 -37.82 -85.76
C LYS A 206 30.37 -37.39 -84.61
N ALA A 207 29.98 -36.12 -84.59
CA ALA A 207 28.92 -35.60 -83.72
C ALA A 207 27.53 -35.58 -84.39
N ILE A 208 27.43 -36.10 -85.62
CA ILE A 208 26.23 -36.65 -86.28
C ILE A 208 26.69 -37.86 -87.10
#